data_AF-A0A536U9I6-F1
#
_entry.id   AF-A0A536U9I6-F1
#
_cell.length_a   1.000
_cell.length_b   1.000
_cell.length_c   1.000
_cell.angle_alpha   90.00
_cell.angle_beta   90.00
_cell.angle_gamma   90.00
#
_symmetry.space_group_name_H-M   'P 1'
#
loop_
_entity.id
_entity.type
_entity.pdbx_description
1 polymer ?
#
loop_
_entity_poly.entity_id
_entity_poly.type
_entity_poly.pdbx_seq_one_letter_code
_entity_poly.pdbx_strand_id
1 'polypeptide(L)'
;MMRNVGAHGHPAWWAFVAHRISGLLLAIFLPLHFWALGTALSGAAALDAFLHFAEQPVVKFAQWCLVVLLVVHLTGGVRLLLVEFRPWSGLRKDWIAGTLGMAAMIGLVYALALIV
;
A
#
# COMPACT_ATOMS: atom_id res chain seq x y z
N MET A 1 -11.50 16.81 -35.21
CA MET A 1 -11.56 15.41 -34.77
C MET A 1 -11.12 15.34 -33.31
N MET A 2 -12.05 15.55 -32.38
CA MET A 2 -11.77 15.47 -30.93
C MET A 2 -11.77 14.00 -30.52
N ARG A 3 -10.61 13.45 -30.17
CA ARG A 3 -10.52 12.13 -29.53
C ARG A 3 -11.17 12.27 -28.15
N ASN A 4 -12.38 11.76 -28.00
CA ASN A 4 -12.95 11.42 -26.69
C ASN A 4 -12.10 10.30 -26.10
N VAL A 5 -10.98 10.66 -25.47
CA VAL A 5 -10.27 9.75 -24.58
C VAL A 5 -11.14 9.70 -23.33
N GLY A 6 -11.93 8.64 -23.16
CA GLY A 6 -12.79 8.48 -21.99
C GLY A 6 -12.00 8.76 -20.70
N ALA A 7 -12.64 9.35 -19.69
CA ALA A 7 -12.02 9.82 -18.45
C ALA A 7 -11.14 8.76 -17.72
N HIS A 8 -11.27 7.48 -18.08
CA HIS A 8 -10.51 6.33 -17.60
C HIS A 8 -9.16 6.09 -18.30
N GLY A 9 -8.83 6.82 -19.38
CA GLY A 9 -7.57 6.66 -20.13
C GLY A 9 -6.39 7.46 -19.57
N HIS A 10 -6.61 8.28 -18.54
CA HIS A 10 -5.57 9.17 -18.01
C HIS A 10 -4.86 8.53 -16.79
N PRO A 11 -3.51 8.43 -16.77
CA PRO A 11 -2.75 7.82 -15.67
C PRO A 11 -3.08 8.37 -14.28
N ALA A 12 -3.48 9.64 -14.19
CA ALA A 12 -3.88 10.25 -12.93
C ALA A 12 -5.18 9.68 -12.34
N TRP A 13 -6.10 9.20 -13.19
CA TRP A 13 -7.33 8.54 -12.73
C TRP A 13 -7.01 7.20 -12.05
N TRP A 14 -6.12 6.41 -12.66
CA TRP A 14 -5.63 5.16 -12.06
C TRP A 14 -4.89 5.40 -10.74
N ALA A 15 -4.05 6.43 -10.67
CA ALA A 15 -3.38 6.81 -9.42
C ALA A 15 -4.37 7.18 -8.31
N PHE A 16 -5.46 7.87 -8.65
CA PHE A 16 -6.54 8.18 -7.72
C PHE A 16 -7.27 6.92 -7.20
N VAL A 17 -7.65 6.02 -8.12
CA VAL A 17 -8.31 4.75 -7.77
C VAL A 17 -7.40 3.90 -6.89
N ALA A 18 -6.14 3.74 -7.29
CA ALA A 18 -5.14 2.97 -6.54
C ALA A 18 -5.00 3.48 -5.10
N HIS A 19 -4.87 4.80 -4.90
CA HIS A 19 -4.73 5.40 -3.57
C HIS A 19 -5.96 5.17 -2.66
N ARG A 20 -7.18 5.21 -3.23
CA ARG A 20 -8.42 4.98 -2.46
C ARG A 20 -8.62 3.51 -2.11
N ILE A 21 -8.43 2.63 -3.08
CA ILE A 21 -8.57 1.18 -2.85
C ILE A 21 -7.50 0.72 -1.85
N SER A 22 -6.26 1.19 -1.98
CA SER A 22 -5.21 0.86 -1.02
C SER A 22 -5.55 1.35 0.39
N GLY A 23 -6.08 2.57 0.54
CA GLY A 23 -6.52 3.09 1.84
C GLY A 23 -7.67 2.27 2.45
N LEU A 24 -8.64 1.85 1.64
CA LEU A 24 -9.76 1.02 2.10
C LEU A 24 -9.28 -0.36 2.58
N LEU A 25 -8.41 -1.01 1.82
CA LEU A 25 -7.85 -2.30 2.20
C LEU A 25 -7.00 -2.21 3.47
N LEU A 26 -6.20 -1.15 3.61
CA LEU A 26 -5.43 -0.88 4.84
C LEU A 26 -6.35 -0.63 6.03
N ALA A 27 -7.43 0.13 5.86
CA ALA A 27 -8.41 0.37 6.91
C ALA A 27 -9.11 -0.93 7.37
N ILE A 28 -9.41 -1.85 6.45
CA ILE A 28 -9.95 -3.18 6.77
C ILE A 28 -8.89 -4.04 7.47
N PHE A 29 -7.60 -3.88 7.13
CA PHE A 29 -6.52 -4.60 7.78
C PHE A 29 -6.32 -4.17 9.24
N LEU A 30 -6.51 -2.89 9.59
CA LEU A 30 -6.32 -2.38 10.96
C LEU A 30 -7.03 -3.22 12.05
N PRO A 31 -8.34 -3.50 12.00
CA PRO A 31 -8.99 -4.33 13.01
C PRO A 31 -8.44 -5.77 13.04
N LEU A 32 -8.11 -6.36 11.89
CA LEU A 32 -7.47 -7.69 11.82
C LEU A 32 -6.09 -7.67 12.48
N HIS A 33 -5.33 -6.60 12.28
CA HIS A 33 -4.02 -6.40 12.88
C HIS A 33 -4.11 -6.24 14.40
N PHE A 34 -5.07 -5.46 14.90
CA PHE A 34 -5.29 -5.34 16.34
C PHE A 34 -5.76 -6.65 16.96
N TRP A 35 -6.57 -7.44 16.26
CA TRP A 35 -6.94 -8.78 16.71
C TRP A 35 -5.72 -9.70 16.80
N ALA A 36 -4.84 -9.68 15.79
CA ALA A 36 -3.58 -10.41 15.80
C ALA A 36 -2.69 -10.01 16.99
N LEU A 37 -2.50 -8.70 17.23
CA LEU A 37 -1.77 -8.21 18.40
C LEU A 37 -2.46 -8.59 19.72
N GLY A 38 -3.78 -8.67 19.73
CA GLY A 38 -4.58 -9.12 20.88
C GLY A 38 -4.25 -10.55 21.31
N THR A 39 -3.76 -11.42 20.42
CA THR A 39 -3.32 -12.78 20.79
C THR A 39 -2.19 -12.76 21.82
N ALA A 40 -1.36 -11.72 21.83
CA ALA A 40 -0.30 -11.54 22.83
C ALA A 40 -0.86 -11.35 24.25
N LEU A 41 -2.08 -10.82 24.39
CA LEU A 41 -2.76 -10.67 25.68
C LEU A 41 -3.25 -12.00 26.24
N SER A 42 -3.42 -13.01 25.38
CA SER A 42 -3.83 -14.38 25.77
C SER A 42 -2.66 -15.28 26.15
N GLY A 43 -1.44 -14.73 26.20
CA GLY A 43 -0.22 -15.44 26.61
C GLY A 43 0.64 -15.92 25.44
N ALA A 44 1.86 -16.37 25.78
CA ALA A 44 2.89 -16.69 24.78
C ALA A 44 2.46 -17.79 23.79
N ALA A 45 1.73 -18.81 24.25
CA ALA A 45 1.28 -19.91 23.38
C ALA A 45 0.28 -19.44 22.30
N ALA A 46 -0.60 -18.49 22.61
CA ALA A 46 -1.55 -17.95 21.64
C ALA A 46 -0.85 -17.11 20.57
N LEU A 47 0.14 -16.30 20.99
CA LEU A 47 0.98 -15.54 20.07
C LEU A 47 1.82 -16.46 19.18
N ASP A 48 2.44 -17.50 19.74
CA ASP A 48 3.26 -18.45 19.00
C ASP A 48 2.45 -19.20 17.94
N ALA A 49 1.22 -19.61 18.28
CA ALA A 49 0.29 -20.19 17.31
C ALA A 49 -0.06 -19.22 16.17
N PHE A 50 -0.25 -17.93 16.48
CA PHE A 50 -0.48 -16.89 15.47
C PHE A 50 0.76 -16.67 14.59
N LEU A 51 1.96 -16.64 15.17
CA LEU A 51 3.22 -16.51 14.42
C LEU A 51 3.42 -17.70 13.48
N HIS A 52 3.12 -18.92 13.93
CA HIS A 52 3.17 -20.10 13.06
C HIS A 52 2.15 -20.03 11.91
N PHE A 53 0.95 -19.49 12.16
CA PHE A 53 0.00 -19.18 11.10
C PHE A 53 0.53 -18.11 10.13
N ALA A 54 1.21 -17.08 10.63
CA ALA A 54 1.79 -16.02 9.82
C ALA A 54 2.92 -16.50 8.88
N GLU A 55 3.55 -17.63 9.21
CA GLU A 55 4.57 -18.28 8.36
C GLU A 55 3.98 -18.98 7.13
N GLN A 56 2.66 -19.20 7.06
CA GLN A 56 2.05 -19.84 5.90
C GLN A 56 2.31 -19.02 4.62
N PRO A 57 2.63 -19.67 3.48
CA PRO A 57 2.99 -18.95 2.24
C PRO A 57 1.94 -17.94 1.78
N VAL A 58 0.64 -18.28 1.94
CA VAL A 58 -0.47 -17.39 1.60
C VAL A 58 -0.49 -16.14 2.50
N VAL A 59 -0.13 -16.27 3.77
CA VAL A 59 -0.08 -15.16 4.72
C VAL A 59 1.15 -14.29 4.46
N LYS A 60 2.31 -14.88 4.13
CA LYS A 60 3.48 -14.12 3.65
C LYS A 60 3.17 -13.32 2.39
N PHE A 61 2.45 -13.91 1.43
CA PHE A 61 1.98 -13.19 0.24
C PHE A 61 1.03 -12.04 0.61
N ALA A 62 0.11 -12.25 1.54
CA ALA A 62 -0.78 -11.20 2.04
C ALA A 62 0.01 -10.05 2.72
N GLN A 63 1.02 -10.37 3.53
CA GLN A 63 1.91 -9.38 4.14
C GLN A 63 2.65 -8.57 3.08
N TRP A 64 3.15 -9.22 2.03
CA TRP A 64 3.80 -8.53 0.90
C TRP A 64 2.84 -7.56 0.19
N CYS A 65 1.65 -8.02 -0.16
CA CYS A 65 0.60 -7.16 -0.71
C CYS A 65 0.29 -5.97 0.19
N LEU A 66 0.21 -6.19 1.50
CA LEU A 66 -0.02 -5.16 2.52
C LEU A 66 1.04 -4.07 2.50
N VAL A 67 2.32 -4.44 2.45
CA VAL A 67 3.44 -3.48 2.37
C VAL A 67 3.37 -2.67 1.07
N VAL A 68 3.08 -3.31 -0.07
CA VAL A 68 2.92 -2.61 -1.34
C VAL A 68 1.75 -1.62 -1.28
N LEU A 69 0.59 -2.03 -0.76
CA LEU A 69 -0.57 -1.16 -0.59
C LEU A 69 -0.26 0.03 0.33
N LEU A 70 0.48 -0.20 1.42
CA LEU A 70 0.93 0.86 2.33
C LEU A 70 1.79 1.90 1.61
N VAL A 71 2.78 1.48 0.82
CA VAL A 71 3.66 2.39 0.09
C VAL A 71 2.89 3.17 -0.97
N VAL A 72 2.00 2.52 -1.72
CA VAL A 72 1.11 3.18 -2.70
C VAL A 72 0.22 4.20 -2.00
N HIS A 73 -0.40 3.85 -0.87
CA HIS A 73 -1.27 4.75 -0.12
C HIS A 73 -0.48 5.95 0.41
N LEU A 74 0.65 5.71 1.08
CA LEU A 74 1.46 6.73 1.73
C LEU A 74 2.02 7.73 0.71
N THR A 75 2.67 7.24 -0.35
CA THR A 75 3.26 8.12 -1.37
C THR A 75 2.18 8.86 -2.17
N GLY A 76 1.04 8.20 -2.44
CA GLY A 76 -0.14 8.84 -3.04
C GLY A 76 -0.71 9.95 -2.15
N GLY A 77 -0.79 9.73 -0.84
CA GLY A 77 -1.26 10.71 0.14
C GLY A 77 -0.31 11.90 0.27
N VAL A 78 1.01 11.65 0.35
CA VAL A 78 2.04 12.69 0.35
C VAL A 78 1.95 13.57 -0.91
N ARG A 79 1.76 12.95 -2.08
CA ARG A 79 1.54 13.69 -3.33
C ARG A 79 0.32 14.62 -3.24
N LEU A 80 -0.79 14.17 -2.65
CA LEU A 80 -1.99 15.00 -2.48
C LEU A 80 -1.74 16.15 -1.51
N LEU A 81 -1.10 15.91 -0.37
CA LEU A 81 -0.75 16.94 0.61
C LEU A 81 0.17 18.00 -0.01
N LEU A 82 1.18 17.59 -0.78
CA LEU A 82 2.08 18.52 -1.46
C LEU A 82 1.35 19.38 -2.50
N VAL A 83 0.33 18.84 -3.16
CA VAL A 83 -0.49 19.60 -4.12
C VAL A 83 -1.38 20.63 -3.43
N GLU A 84 -1.93 20.29 -2.25
CA GLU A 84 -2.87 21.15 -1.53
C GLU A 84 -2.15 22.27 -0.75
N PHE A 85 -1.01 21.97 -0.13
CA PHE A 85 -0.38 22.87 0.86
C PHE A 85 0.85 23.64 0.35
N ARG A 86 1.32 23.44 -0.89
CA ARG A 86 2.45 24.21 -1.47
C ARG A 86 1.98 25.19 -2.54
N PRO A 87 2.44 26.46 -2.54
CA PRO A 87 2.23 27.39 -3.64
C PRO A 87 3.14 27.00 -4.81
N TRP A 88 2.75 26.00 -5.61
CA TRP A 88 3.61 25.42 -6.65
C TRP A 88 3.02 25.58 -8.06
N SER A 89 3.81 26.13 -8.99
CA SER A 89 3.53 26.19 -10.44
C SER A 89 4.53 25.31 -11.23
N GLY A 90 4.13 24.09 -11.62
CA GLY A 90 4.99 23.17 -12.37
C GLY A 90 4.35 21.85 -12.82
N LEU A 91 4.97 21.18 -13.81
CA LEU A 91 4.50 19.93 -14.42
C LEU A 91 4.65 18.73 -13.46
N ARG A 92 3.51 18.18 -13.03
CA ARG A 92 3.38 17.08 -12.03
C ARG A 92 3.57 15.67 -12.62
N LYS A 93 4.39 15.52 -13.67
CA LYS A 93 4.44 14.25 -14.44
C LYS A 93 5.22 13.13 -13.73
N ASP A 94 6.19 13.46 -12.88
CA ASP A 94 7.14 12.46 -12.36
C ASP A 94 6.70 11.78 -11.06
N TRP A 95 5.70 12.32 -10.36
CA TRP A 95 5.27 11.82 -9.04
C TRP A 95 4.58 10.45 -9.11
N ILE A 96 3.85 10.16 -10.20
CA ILE A 96 3.21 8.84 -10.38
C ILE A 96 4.29 7.78 -10.61
N ALA A 97 5.31 8.09 -11.40
CA ALA A 97 6.47 7.21 -11.59
C ALA A 97 7.24 7.02 -10.29
N GLY A 98 7.39 8.08 -9.48
CA GLY A 98 7.98 8.00 -8.14
C GLY A 98 7.24 7.04 -7.20
N THR A 99 5.90 7.12 -7.15
CA THR A 99 5.08 6.16 -6.38
C THR A 99 5.30 4.73 -6.85
N LEU A 100 5.30 4.49 -8.16
CA LEU A 100 5.48 3.14 -8.71
C LEU A 100 6.89 2.60 -8.41
N GLY A 101 7.92 3.42 -8.59
CA GLY A 101 9.30 3.07 -8.30
C GLY A 101 9.52 2.75 -6.82
N MET A 102 8.95 3.54 -5.92
CA MET A 102 9.02 3.31 -4.48
C MET A 102 8.30 2.01 -4.07
N ALA A 103 7.10 1.77 -4.62
CA ALA A 103 6.34 0.56 -4.37
C ALA A 103 7.07 -0.69 -4.88
N ALA A 104 7.69 -0.62 -6.06
CA ALA A 104 8.49 -1.71 -6.60
C ALA A 104 9.74 -1.97 -5.75
N MET A 105 10.50 -0.93 -5.41
CA MET A 105 11.72 -1.05 -4.61
C MET A 105 11.43 -1.66 -3.23
N ILE A 106 10.49 -1.07 -2.47
CA ILE A 106 10.16 -1.55 -1.12
C ILE A 106 9.49 -2.93 -1.19
N GLY A 107 8.60 -3.15 -2.16
CA GLY A 107 7.95 -4.45 -2.37
C GLY A 107 8.95 -5.56 -2.66
N LEU A 108 9.99 -5.31 -3.47
CA LEU A 108 11.04 -6.29 -3.75
C LEU A 108 11.94 -6.54 -2.54
N VAL A 109 12.33 -5.49 -1.82
CA VAL A 109 13.13 -5.63 -0.57
C VAL A 109 12.36 -6.46 0.46
N TYR A 110 11.07 -6.20 0.63
CA TYR A 110 10.25 -6.96 1.56
C TYR A 110 9.99 -8.39 1.09
N ALA A 111 9.79 -8.61 -0.22
CA ALA A 111 9.70 -9.96 -0.77
C ALA A 111 10.97 -10.77 -0.52
N LEU A 112 12.14 -10.17 -0.67
CA LEU A 112 13.42 -10.81 -0.35
C LEU A 112 13.49 -11.16 1.15
N ALA A 113 13.07 -10.25 2.03
CA ALA A 113 13.04 -10.47 3.47
C ALA A 113 12.07 -11.58 3.91
N LEU A 114 11.08 -11.96 3.11
CA LEU A 114 10.17 -13.09 3.40
C LEU A 114 10.76 -14.45 3.03
N ILE A 115 11.82 -14.46 2.21
CA ILE A 115 12.45 -15.67 1.66
C ILE A 115 13.76 -16.01 2.40
N VAL A 116 14.47 -15.00 2.89
CA VAL A 116 15.72 -15.13 3.66
C VAL A 116 15.41 -15.39 5.13
#